data_AF-A0A5C9AD15-F1
#
_entry.id   AF-A0A5C9AD15-F1
#
_cell.length_a   1.000
_cell.length_b   1.000
_cell.length_c   1.000
_cell.angle_alpha   90.00
_cell.angle_beta   90.00
_cell.angle_gamma   90.00
#
_symmetry.space_group_name_H-M   'P 1'
#
loop_
_entity.id
_entity.type
_entity.pdbx_description
1 polymer ?
#
loop_
_entity_poly.entity_id
_entity_poly.type
_entity_poly.pdbx_seq_one_letter_code
_entity_poly.pdbx_strand_id
1 'polypeptide(L)'
;MSDISKASLPKAIFLMGPTASGKTALAIELRKILPVELISVDSALIYKGMDIGTAKPNAEELLAAPHRLLDIRDPSQAYSAADFRRDALAEMADITAAGRIPLLVGG
;
A
#
# COMPACT_ATOMS: atom_id res chain seq x y z
N MET A 1 36.77 19.00 -0.39
CA MET A 1 35.46 19.47 0.15
C MET A 1 34.37 18.59 -0.41
N SER A 2 33.67 17.92 0.52
CA SER A 2 32.50 17.03 0.41
C SER A 2 32.47 15.99 -0.71
N ASP A 3 32.93 14.79 -0.36
CA ASP A 3 32.52 13.53 -0.95
C ASP A 3 31.05 13.28 -0.55
N ILE A 4 30.11 13.62 -1.42
CA ILE A 4 28.70 13.25 -1.23
C ILE A 4 28.61 11.79 -1.66
N SER A 5 28.81 10.87 -0.71
CA SER A 5 28.43 9.48 -0.90
C SER A 5 27.01 9.46 -1.46
N LYS A 6 26.81 8.87 -2.65
CA LYS A 6 25.48 8.62 -3.22
C LYS A 6 24.68 7.83 -2.19
N ALA A 7 23.89 8.52 -1.36
CA ALA A 7 23.01 7.85 -0.41
C ALA A 7 22.10 6.93 -1.23
N SER A 8 22.13 5.63 -0.95
CA SER A 8 21.27 4.69 -1.64
C SER A 8 19.82 5.04 -1.30
N LEU A 9 19.00 5.23 -2.33
CA LEU A 9 17.57 5.42 -2.12
C LEU A 9 16.98 4.14 -1.51
N PRO A 10 16.03 4.24 -0.57
CA PRO A 10 15.35 3.08 -0.01
C PRO A 10 14.61 2.31 -1.12
N LYS A 11 14.52 1.00 -0.96
CA LYS A 11 13.83 0.11 -1.91
C LYS A 11 12.32 0.31 -1.80
N ALA A 12 11.60 0.19 -2.91
CA ALA A 12 10.14 0.10 -2.96
C ALA A 12 9.73 -0.81 -4.12
N ILE A 13 8.56 -1.44 -4.02
CA ILE A 13 7.97 -2.31 -5.06
C ILE A 13 6.58 -1.78 -5.40
N PHE A 14 6.29 -1.68 -6.70
CA PHE A 14 4.97 -1.29 -7.21
C PHE A 14 4.37 -2.50 -7.92
N LEU A 15 3.23 -2.97 -7.43
CA LEU A 15 2.46 -4.05 -8.02
C LEU A 15 1.17 -3.48 -8.61
N MET A 16 1.20 -3.20 -9.91
CA MET A 16 0.13 -2.53 -10.63
C MET A 16 -0.56 -3.47 -11.63
N GLY A 17 -1.83 -3.21 -11.94
CA GLY A 17 -2.59 -4.01 -12.91
C GLY A 17 -4.09 -3.78 -12.82
N PRO A 18 -4.89 -4.27 -13.79
CA PRO A 18 -6.33 -4.05 -13.82
C PRO A 18 -7.05 -4.72 -12.63
N THR A 19 -8.27 -4.28 -12.34
CA THR A 19 -9.16 -4.94 -11.37
C THR A 19 -9.31 -6.42 -11.73
N ALA A 20 -9.40 -7.28 -10.72
CA ALA A 20 -9.49 -8.74 -10.85
C ALA A 20 -8.27 -9.45 -11.50
N SER A 21 -7.11 -8.79 -11.63
CA SER A 21 -5.88 -9.42 -12.15
C SER A 21 -5.07 -10.24 -11.12
N GLY A 22 -5.61 -10.49 -9.92
CA GLY A 22 -4.95 -11.30 -8.88
C GLY A 22 -3.84 -10.59 -8.08
N LYS A 23 -3.79 -9.25 -8.08
CA LYS A 23 -2.74 -8.48 -7.37
C LYS A 23 -2.66 -8.79 -5.87
N THR A 24 -3.80 -8.85 -5.19
CA THR A 24 -3.86 -9.14 -3.75
C THR A 24 -3.25 -10.50 -3.42
N ALA A 25 -3.58 -11.53 -4.21
CA ALA A 25 -3.01 -12.88 -4.05
C ALA A 25 -1.49 -12.87 -4.23
N LEU A 26 -0.98 -12.20 -5.27
CA LEU A 26 0.47 -12.06 -5.47
C LEU A 26 1.14 -11.27 -4.34
N ALA A 27 0.51 -10.22 -3.82
CA ALA A 27 1.04 -9.43 -2.72
C ALA A 27 1.15 -10.25 -1.42
N ILE A 28 0.18 -11.13 -1.15
CA ILE A 28 0.22 -12.10 -0.03
C ILE A 28 1.41 -13.05 -0.20
N GLU A 29 1.62 -13.61 -1.39
CA GLU A 29 2.76 -14.50 -1.64
C GLU A 29 4.11 -13.76 -1.51
N LEU A 30 4.23 -12.53 -2.01
CA LEU A 30 5.42 -11.71 -1.85
C LEU A 30 5.75 -11.44 -0.37
N ARG A 31 4.74 -11.22 0.47
CA ARG A 31 4.91 -11.01 1.92
C ARG A 31 5.49 -12.23 2.64
N LYS A 32 5.26 -13.45 2.13
CA LYS A 32 5.82 -14.68 2.71
C LYS A 32 7.33 -14.82 2.46
N ILE A 33 7.83 -14.25 1.37
CA ILE A 33 9.22 -14.44 0.93
C ILE A 33 10.10 -13.18 1.01
N LEU A 34 9.49 -12.00 1.15
CA LEU A 34 10.19 -10.72 1.26
C LEU A 34 9.75 -9.96 2.52
N PRO A 35 10.64 -9.14 3.11
CA PRO A 35 10.29 -8.29 4.25
C PRO A 35 9.50 -7.06 3.80
N VAL A 36 8.34 -7.26 3.17
CA VAL A 36 7.48 -6.19 2.64
C VAL A 36 6.37 -5.82 3.61
N GLU A 37 5.88 -4.58 3.51
CA GLU A 37 4.62 -4.13 4.07
C GLU A 37 3.77 -3.48 2.97
N LEU A 38 2.47 -3.75 2.99
CA LEU A 38 1.59 -3.40 1.88
C LEU A 38 0.94 -2.04 2.10
N ILE A 39 0.91 -1.23 1.05
CA ILE A 39 0.16 0.03 0.97
C ILE A 39 -0.85 -0.11 -0.15
N SER A 40 -2.15 0.07 0.16
CA SER A 40 -3.19 0.09 -0.85
C SER A 40 -3.08 1.33 -1.74
N VAL A 41 -3.19 1.13 -3.06
CA VAL A 41 -3.26 2.20 -4.06
C VAL A 41 -4.57 2.03 -4.83
N ASP A 42 -5.68 2.24 -4.13
CA ASP A 42 -7.03 2.15 -4.72
C ASP A 42 -7.92 3.24 -4.10
N SER A 43 -8.55 4.04 -4.97
CA SER A 43 -9.37 5.17 -4.55
C SER A 43 -10.69 4.76 -3.88
N ALA A 44 -11.13 3.52 -4.03
CA ALA A 44 -12.38 3.01 -3.47
C ALA A 44 -12.15 2.25 -2.16
N LEU A 45 -11.05 1.50 -2.03
CA LEU A 45 -10.72 0.73 -0.81
C LEU A 45 -10.43 1.60 0.43
N ILE A 46 -10.24 2.89 0.22
CA ILE A 46 -9.94 3.84 1.28
C ILE A 46 -11.14 4.15 2.18
N TYR A 47 -12.36 3.89 1.71
CA TYR A 47 -13.60 4.25 2.38
C TYR A 47 -14.13 3.14 3.27
N LYS A 48 -14.48 3.54 4.50
CA LYS A 48 -15.08 2.69 5.53
C LYS A 48 -16.43 2.14 5.10
N GLY A 49 -16.67 0.85 5.36
CA GLY A 49 -17.96 0.18 5.14
C GLY A 49 -18.35 -0.03 3.68
N MET A 50 -17.47 0.34 2.73
CA MET A 50 -17.67 0.09 1.30
C MET A 50 -16.94 -1.18 0.86
N ASP A 51 -17.35 -2.35 1.35
CA ASP A 51 -16.54 -3.57 1.22
C ASP A 51 -16.88 -4.39 -0.03
N ILE A 52 -18.16 -4.67 -0.25
CA ILE A 52 -18.61 -5.57 -1.33
C ILE A 52 -18.42 -4.93 -2.70
N GLY A 53 -18.88 -3.69 -2.88
CA GLY A 53 -18.85 -2.99 -4.16
C GLY A 53 -17.44 -2.59 -4.63
N THR A 54 -16.45 -2.64 -3.74
CA THR A 54 -15.06 -2.26 -4.03
C THR A 54 -14.14 -3.47 -4.14
N ALA A 55 -14.67 -4.69 -3.99
CA ALA A 55 -13.89 -5.92 -3.91
C ALA A 55 -12.77 -5.83 -2.85
N LYS A 56 -13.10 -5.28 -1.68
CA LYS A 56 -12.16 -5.16 -0.56
C LYS A 56 -11.65 -6.54 -0.13
N PRO A 57 -10.35 -6.68 0.16
CA PRO A 57 -9.82 -7.94 0.68
C PRO A 57 -10.60 -8.39 1.91
N ASN A 58 -10.89 -9.68 2.00
CA ASN A 58 -11.64 -10.23 3.12
C ASN A 58 -10.78 -10.28 4.40
N ALA A 59 -11.39 -10.63 5.53
CA ALA A 59 -10.68 -10.66 6.82
C ALA A 59 -9.48 -11.62 6.83
N GLU A 60 -9.58 -12.78 6.17
CA GLU A 60 -8.48 -13.76 6.09
C GLU A 60 -7.30 -13.21 5.27
N GLU A 61 -7.59 -12.56 4.14
CA GLU A 61 -6.60 -11.89 3.30
C GLU A 61 -5.91 -10.73 4.03
N LEU A 62 -6.67 -9.91 4.78
CA LEU A 62 -6.13 -8.82 5.58
C LEU A 62 -5.30 -9.30 6.76
N LEU A 63 -5.66 -10.42 7.38
CA LEU A 63 -4.83 -11.06 8.40
C LEU A 63 -3.51 -11.59 7.81
N ALA A 64 -3.57 -12.18 6.61
CA ALA A 64 -2.39 -12.68 5.92
C ALA A 64 -1.47 -11.55 5.43
N ALA A 65 -2.05 -10.44 4.96
CA ALA A 65 -1.33 -9.28 4.49
C ALA A 65 -2.08 -7.98 4.85
N PRO A 66 -1.80 -7.40 6.04
CA PRO A 66 -2.35 -6.11 6.41
C PRO A 66 -1.98 -5.04 5.39
N HIS A 67 -2.99 -4.33 4.88
CA HIS A 67 -2.81 -3.21 3.96
C HIS A 67 -2.95 -1.90 4.72
N ARG A 68 -1.99 -1.01 4.56
CA ARG A 68 -2.10 0.39 4.97
C ARG A 68 -2.98 1.16 3.96
N LEU A 69 -3.51 2.30 4.39
CA LEU A 69 -4.43 3.16 3.62
C LEU A 69 -5.74 2.49 3.18
N LEU A 70 -6.22 1.54 3.98
CA LEU A 70 -7.53 0.90 3.82
C LEU A 70 -8.42 1.33 4.98
N ASP A 71 -9.69 1.63 4.71
CA ASP A 71 -10.64 2.10 5.74
C ASP A 71 -10.20 3.36 6.52
N ILE A 72 -9.49 4.29 5.88
CA ILE A 72 -8.99 5.51 6.56
C ILE A 72 -9.90 6.74 6.38
N ARG A 73 -10.91 6.68 5.49
CA ARG A 73 -11.85 7.79 5.25
C ARG A 73 -13.30 7.37 5.40
N ASP A 74 -14.14 8.32 5.84
CA ASP A 74 -15.58 8.17 5.76
C ASP A 74 -16.07 8.42 4.32
N PRO A 75 -17.07 7.69 3.79
CA PRO A 75 -17.59 7.90 2.44
C PRO A 75 -18.07 9.33 2.12
N SER A 76 -18.43 10.13 3.14
CA SER A 76 -18.81 11.54 2.96
C SER A 76 -17.62 12.48 2.75
N GLN A 77 -16.39 12.01 2.95
CA GLN A 77 -15.18 12.81 2.85
C GLN A 77 -14.54 12.64 1.47
N ALA A 78 -14.06 13.74 0.88
CA ALA A 78 -13.26 13.66 -0.33
C ALA A 78 -11.84 13.13 -0.01
N TYR A 79 -11.26 12.40 -0.95
CA TYR A 79 -9.85 12.01 -0.91
C TYR A 79 -9.19 12.23 -2.28
N SER A 80 -8.18 13.09 -2.31
CA SER A 80 -7.51 13.48 -3.56
C SER A 80 -6.21 12.72 -3.80
N ALA A 81 -5.69 12.79 -5.03
CA ALA A 81 -4.34 12.29 -5.34
C ALA A 81 -3.24 13.00 -4.53
N ALA A 82 -3.46 14.26 -4.13
CA ALA A 82 -2.53 14.99 -3.26
C ALA A 82 -2.56 14.44 -1.82
N ASP A 83 -3.74 14.08 -1.32
CA ASP A 83 -3.89 13.39 -0.04
C ASP A 83 -3.22 12.02 -0.08
N PHE A 84 -3.48 11.25 -1.14
CA PHE A 84 -2.81 9.97 -1.36
C PHE A 84 -1.29 10.10 -1.34
N ARG A 85 -0.73 11.06 -2.08
CA ARG A 85 0.72 11.27 -2.10
C ARG A 85 1.27 11.55 -0.70
N ARG A 86 0.61 12.42 0.07
CA ARG A 86 1.04 12.75 1.43
C ARG A 86 1.03 11.52 2.32
N ASP A 87 -0.09 10.79 2.32
CA ASP A 87 -0.31 9.67 3.22
C ASP A 87 0.60 8.49 2.81
N ALA A 88 0.70 8.17 1.52
CA ALA A 88 1.60 7.12 1.03
C ALA A 88 3.08 7.41 1.31
N LEU A 89 3.54 8.67 1.21
CA LEU A 89 4.93 9.02 1.55
C LEU A 89 5.20 8.83 3.05
N ALA A 90 4.24 9.14 3.92
CA ALA A 90 4.36 8.88 5.35
C ALA A 90 4.46 7.36 5.61
N GLU A 91 3.57 6.57 5.04
CA GLU A 91 3.60 5.11 5.21
C GLU A 91 4.87 4.47 4.66
N MET A 92 5.36 4.93 3.50
CA MET A 92 6.62 4.47 2.93
C MET A 92 7.81 4.80 3.83
N ALA A 93 7.83 5.99 4.43
CA ALA A 93 8.89 6.39 5.36
C ALA A 93 8.88 5.53 6.63
N ASP A 94 7.70 5.27 7.21
CA ASP A 94 7.56 4.44 8.40
C ASP A 94 7.99 2.99 8.14
N ILE A 95 7.56 2.41 7.01
CA ILE A 95 7.97 1.04 6.61
C ILE A 95 9.49 0.98 6.39
N THR A 96 10.05 1.98 5.73
CA THR A 96 11.50 2.07 5.48
C THR A 96 12.28 2.18 6.80
N ALA A 97 11.82 3.02 7.74
CA ALA A 97 12.43 3.20 9.05
C ALA A 97 12.41 1.90 9.88
N ALA A 98 11.41 1.04 9.67
CA ALA A 98 11.34 -0.30 10.24
C ALA A 98 12.22 -1.34 9.53
N GLY A 99 13.03 -0.95 8.54
CA GLY A 99 13.90 -1.84 7.77
C GLY A 99 13.16 -2.75 6.79
N ARG A 100 11.92 -2.41 6.44
CA ARG A 100 11.05 -3.18 5.54
C ARG A 100 10.91 -2.47 4.19
N ILE A 101 10.35 -3.19 3.21
CA ILE A 101 10.18 -2.69 1.84
C ILE A 101 8.72 -2.30 1.63
N PRO A 102 8.40 -1.03 1.31
CA PRO A 102 7.05 -0.66 0.90
C PRO A 102 6.65 -1.38 -0.39
N LEU A 103 5.54 -2.10 -0.34
CA LEU A 103 4.90 -2.76 -1.47
C LEU A 103 3.57 -2.07 -1.76
N LEU A 104 3.56 -1.21 -2.78
CA LEU A 104 2.37 -0.48 -3.20
C LEU A 104 1.56 -1.35 -4.15
N VAL A 105 0.31 -1.66 -3.81
CA VAL A 105 -0.55 -2.59 -4.55
C VAL A 105 -1.83 -1.90 -4.97
N GLY A 106 -2.12 -1.86 -6.27
CA GLY A 106 -3.31 -1.16 -6.77
C GLY A 106 -3.38 -1.02 -8.29
N GLY A 107 -4.30 -0.21 -8.77
CA GLY A 107 -4.58 -0.01 -10.21
C GLY A 107 -5.12 1.37 -10.50
#